data_AF-Q6S932-F1
#
_entry.id   AF-Q6S932-F1
#
_cell.length_a   1.000
_cell.length_b   1.000
_cell.length_c   1.000
_cell.angle_alpha   90.00
_cell.angle_beta   90.00
_cell.angle_gamma   90.00
#
_symmetry.space_group_name_H-M   'P 1'
#
loop_
_entity.id
_entity.type
_entity.pdbx_description
1 polymer ?
#
loop_
_entity_poly.entity_id
_entity_poly.type
_entity_poly.pdbx_seq_one_letter_code
_entity_poly.pdbx_strand_id
1 'polypeptide(L)'
;PRYDQATSAKDFLDQIGQIVHTKVHGAAKKYYDYLHGDLPRATYPKDENPEGSTENNPCKLDYKYHTNVTIGGDKEYPCKDRPDVRFSDTEGAQCDKSKIGGSNSNKDGACAPYRRSSLCDHHLSYMNAGKTNTTDNLLLEVCMAAKHEGASITRYHDQHKRTNPDSKICTELARSFADI
;
A
#
# COMPACT_ATOMS: atom_id res chain seq x y z
N PRO A 1 24.15 1.93 -16.99
CA PRO A 1 23.83 0.90 -15.97
C PRO A 1 24.38 -0.45 -16.42
N ARG A 2 25.09 -1.17 -15.54
CA ARG A 2 25.65 -2.49 -15.83
C ARG A 2 24.67 -3.58 -15.42
N TYR A 3 23.55 -3.65 -16.12
CA TYR A 3 22.47 -4.59 -15.81
C TYR A 3 22.91 -6.06 -15.95
N ASP A 4 23.92 -6.30 -16.79
CA ASP A 4 24.60 -7.58 -16.99
C ASP A 4 25.29 -8.11 -15.73
N GLN A 5 25.49 -7.26 -14.72
CA GLN A 5 26.10 -7.63 -13.44
C GLN A 5 25.07 -7.95 -12.35
N ALA A 6 23.78 -7.89 -12.66
CA ALA A 6 22.74 -8.19 -11.68
C ALA A 6 22.84 -9.64 -11.19
N THR A 7 22.77 -9.81 -9.88
CA THR A 7 22.93 -11.12 -9.22
C THR A 7 21.60 -11.86 -9.03
N SER A 8 20.48 -11.17 -9.24
CA SER A 8 19.13 -11.73 -9.15
C SER A 8 18.14 -10.89 -9.96
N ALA A 9 16.95 -11.44 -10.24
CA ALA A 9 15.87 -10.68 -10.87
C ALA A 9 15.47 -9.44 -10.05
N LYS A 10 15.50 -9.54 -8.72
CA LYS A 10 15.24 -8.41 -7.81
C LYS A 10 16.28 -7.30 -8.02
N ASP A 11 17.57 -7.65 -7.96
CA ASP A 11 18.67 -6.70 -8.15
C ASP A 11 18.60 -6.02 -9.52
N PHE A 12 18.35 -6.78 -10.58
CA PHE A 12 18.13 -6.25 -11.92
C PHE A 12 17.00 -5.22 -11.98
N LEU A 13 15.82 -5.54 -11.42
CA LEU A 13 14.66 -4.66 -11.41
C LEU A 13 14.86 -3.42 -10.52
N ASP A 14 15.54 -3.56 -9.38
CA ASP A 14 15.88 -2.43 -8.50
C ASP A 14 16.82 -1.44 -9.20
N GLN A 15 17.80 -1.93 -9.96
CA GLN A 15 18.69 -1.08 -10.75
C GLN A 15 17.92 -0.26 -11.80
N ILE A 16 16.94 -0.88 -12.48
CA ILE A 16 16.05 -0.18 -13.41
C ILE A 16 15.19 0.83 -12.65
N GLY A 17 14.59 0.41 -11.53
CA GLY A 17 13.75 1.24 -10.66
C GLY A 17 14.48 2.50 -10.20
N GLN A 18 15.75 2.40 -9.80
CA GLN A 18 16.57 3.54 -9.39
C GLN A 18 16.70 4.59 -10.50
N ILE A 19 16.89 4.14 -11.74
CA ILE A 19 17.05 5.02 -12.91
C ILE A 19 15.74 5.71 -13.24
N VAL A 20 14.64 4.95 -13.24
CA VAL A 20 13.29 5.50 -13.46
C VAL A 20 12.96 6.50 -12.37
N HIS A 21 13.13 6.13 -11.09
CA HIS A 21 12.93 7.00 -9.94
C HIS A 21 13.70 8.31 -10.06
N THR A 22 15.00 8.27 -10.40
CA THR A 22 15.82 9.48 -10.56
C THR A 22 15.25 10.43 -11.62
N LYS A 23 14.79 9.88 -12.76
CA LYS A 23 14.18 10.67 -13.84
C LYS A 23 12.84 11.29 -13.40
N VAL A 24 11.94 10.48 -12.84
CA VAL A 24 10.59 10.95 -12.48
C VAL A 24 10.62 11.85 -11.25
N HIS A 25 11.50 11.61 -10.28
CA HIS A 25 11.70 12.48 -9.12
C HIS A 25 12.13 13.89 -9.55
N GLY A 26 13.07 14.00 -10.49
CA GLY A 26 13.48 15.29 -11.06
C GLY A 26 12.33 16.02 -11.76
N ALA A 27 11.51 15.30 -12.53
CA ALA A 27 10.34 15.88 -13.21
C ALA A 27 9.24 16.30 -12.22
N ALA A 28 8.99 15.49 -11.19
CA ALA A 28 7.93 15.70 -10.20
C ALA A 28 8.16 16.93 -9.32
N LYS A 29 9.41 17.36 -9.09
CA LYS A 29 9.75 18.56 -8.30
C LYS A 29 8.98 19.82 -8.75
N LYS A 30 8.69 19.94 -10.04
CA LYS A 30 7.93 21.08 -10.60
C LYS A 30 6.48 21.15 -10.09
N TYR A 31 5.94 20.04 -9.59
CA TYR A 31 4.56 19.91 -9.15
C TYR A 31 4.44 19.72 -7.64
N TYR A 32 5.56 19.84 -6.91
CA TYR A 32 5.61 19.57 -5.47
C TYR A 32 4.58 20.40 -4.70
N ASP A 33 4.52 21.71 -4.94
CA ASP A 33 3.60 22.62 -4.23
C ASP A 33 2.10 22.31 -4.48
N TYR A 34 1.79 21.56 -5.55
CA TYR A 34 0.41 21.19 -5.90
C TYR A 34 0.02 19.79 -5.43
N LEU A 35 0.97 18.86 -5.37
CA LEU A 35 0.73 17.43 -5.15
C LEU A 35 1.23 16.94 -3.79
N HIS A 36 2.05 17.73 -3.10
CA HIS A 36 2.50 17.38 -1.77
C HIS A 36 1.32 17.39 -0.79
N GLY A 37 1.14 16.27 -0.09
CA GLY A 37 0.24 16.17 1.06
C GLY A 37 1.03 16.37 2.34
N ASP A 38 0.40 17.04 3.31
CA ASP A 38 0.94 17.30 4.64
C ASP A 38 -0.05 16.74 5.67
N LEU A 39 0.37 15.68 6.37
CA LEU A 39 -0.53 14.90 7.23
C LEU A 39 -1.21 15.75 8.33
N PRO A 40 -0.51 16.69 9.02
CA PRO A 40 -1.14 17.59 9.99
C PRO A 40 -2.23 18.50 9.43
N ARG A 41 -2.26 18.72 8.12
CA ARG A 41 -3.29 19.54 7.44
C ARG A 41 -4.50 18.72 6.99
N ALA A 42 -4.45 17.40 7.13
CA ALA A 42 -5.60 16.55 6.84
C ALA A 42 -6.74 16.88 7.81
N THR A 43 -7.97 16.78 7.31
CA THR A 43 -9.21 17.04 8.05
C THR A 43 -10.16 15.86 7.88
N TYR A 44 -10.94 15.55 8.91
CA TYR A 44 -11.91 14.46 8.86
C TYR A 44 -13.13 14.73 9.76
N PRO A 45 -14.29 14.11 9.50
CA PRO A 45 -15.55 14.50 10.14
C PRO A 45 -15.63 14.29 11.65
N LYS A 46 -14.76 13.45 12.22
CA LYS A 46 -14.71 13.17 13.67
C LYS A 46 -13.70 14.05 14.41
N ASP A 47 -13.04 14.97 13.71
CA ASP A 47 -12.14 15.94 14.34
C ASP A 47 -12.94 17.11 14.91
N GLU A 48 -12.93 17.26 16.23
CA GLU A 48 -13.58 18.38 16.90
C GLU A 48 -12.81 19.70 16.69
N ASN A 49 -11.51 19.65 16.40
CA ASN A 49 -10.64 20.82 16.18
C ASN A 49 -9.78 20.61 14.92
N PRO A 50 -10.34 20.68 13.71
CA PRO A 50 -9.72 20.16 12.48
C PRO A 50 -8.44 20.87 12.02
N GLU A 51 -8.09 22.04 12.56
CA GLU A 51 -6.90 22.77 12.14
C GLU A 51 -5.65 22.27 12.89
N GLY A 52 -4.78 21.54 12.18
CA GLY A 52 -3.45 21.15 12.69
C GLY A 52 -3.48 20.05 13.77
N SER A 53 -4.64 19.43 13.98
CA SER A 53 -4.90 18.38 14.97
C SER A 53 -4.43 17.00 14.54
N THR A 54 -4.34 16.75 13.23
CA THR A 54 -3.95 15.44 12.71
C THR A 54 -2.51 15.14 13.12
N GLU A 55 -2.32 13.99 13.77
CA GLU A 55 -1.01 13.56 14.23
C GLU A 55 -0.04 13.34 13.06
N ASN A 56 1.09 14.05 13.10
CA ASN A 56 2.11 14.00 12.05
C ASN A 56 2.76 12.61 11.92
N ASN A 57 2.78 11.83 13.00
CA ASN A 57 3.31 10.47 12.97
C ASN A 57 2.26 9.47 12.44
N PRO A 58 2.42 8.90 11.23
CA PRO A 58 1.45 7.96 10.65
C PRO A 58 1.20 6.73 11.53
N CYS A 59 2.18 6.33 12.35
CA CYS A 59 2.07 5.19 13.26
C CYS A 59 0.98 5.36 14.33
N LYS A 60 0.58 6.60 14.63
CA LYS A 60 -0.45 6.92 15.63
C LYS A 60 -1.84 7.11 15.04
N LEU A 61 -1.99 6.99 13.72
CA LEU A 61 -3.30 7.12 13.08
C LEU A 61 -4.27 6.02 13.53
N ASP A 62 -5.51 6.37 13.86
CA ASP A 62 -6.54 5.39 14.21
C ASP A 62 -7.69 5.48 13.21
N TYR A 63 -7.95 4.40 12.49
CA TYR A 63 -8.98 4.33 11.46
C TYR A 63 -10.39 4.65 12.00
N LYS A 64 -10.63 4.48 13.30
CA LYS A 64 -11.92 4.83 13.92
C LYS A 64 -12.13 6.33 14.01
N TYR A 65 -11.06 7.12 14.03
CA TYR A 65 -11.09 8.57 14.27
C TYR A 65 -10.57 9.35 13.07
N HIS A 66 -9.37 9.02 12.57
CA HIS A 66 -8.66 9.76 11.53
C HIS A 66 -8.98 9.23 10.13
N THR A 67 -10.24 9.36 9.69
CA THR A 67 -10.66 8.97 8.34
C THR A 67 -11.86 9.79 7.86
N ASN A 68 -11.93 9.98 6.55
CA ASN A 68 -13.05 10.56 5.82
C ASN A 68 -14.10 9.51 5.42
N VAL A 69 -13.84 8.22 5.63
CA VAL A 69 -14.79 7.13 5.38
C VAL A 69 -15.82 7.06 6.51
N THR A 70 -17.05 7.50 6.24
CA THR A 70 -18.12 7.61 7.27
C THR A 70 -19.34 6.71 7.00
N ILE A 71 -19.20 5.70 6.14
CA ILE A 71 -20.35 4.88 5.72
C ILE A 71 -20.75 3.87 6.81
N GLY A 72 -19.87 3.62 7.79
CA GLY A 72 -20.10 2.70 8.92
C GLY A 72 -20.04 1.22 8.51
N GLY A 73 -20.24 0.34 9.51
CA GLY A 73 -20.15 -1.11 9.32
C GLY A 73 -18.72 -1.63 9.12
N ASP A 74 -17.74 -0.99 9.78
CA ASP A 74 -16.30 -1.24 9.66
C ASP A 74 -15.72 -1.00 8.27
N LYS A 75 -16.42 -0.26 7.39
CA LYS A 75 -15.88 0.12 6.08
C LYS A 75 -14.66 1.01 6.18
N GLU A 76 -14.49 1.70 7.31
CA GLU A 76 -13.29 2.46 7.65
C GLU A 76 -12.09 1.58 8.00
N TYR A 77 -12.27 0.30 8.32
CA TYR A 77 -11.17 -0.58 8.71
C TYR A 77 -10.40 -1.08 7.47
N PRO A 78 -9.09 -0.78 7.33
CA PRO A 78 -8.37 -1.09 6.08
C PRO A 78 -8.29 -2.57 5.72
N CYS A 79 -8.27 -3.46 6.70
CA CYS A 79 -8.20 -4.91 6.47
C CYS A 79 -9.56 -5.61 6.59
N LYS A 80 -10.69 -4.91 6.53
CA LYS A 80 -12.02 -5.52 6.63
C LYS A 80 -12.23 -6.55 5.52
N ASP A 81 -12.73 -7.73 5.92
CA ASP A 81 -12.98 -8.89 5.06
C ASP A 81 -11.74 -9.36 4.27
N ARG A 82 -10.53 -9.01 4.73
CA ARG A 82 -9.28 -9.53 4.20
C ARG A 82 -8.87 -10.79 4.98
N PRO A 83 -8.34 -11.82 4.30
CA PRO A 83 -7.79 -12.98 4.98
C PRO A 83 -6.67 -12.58 5.95
N ASP A 84 -6.67 -13.19 7.14
CA ASP A 84 -5.60 -13.01 8.12
C ASP A 84 -4.27 -13.61 7.63
N VAL A 85 -4.36 -14.69 6.84
CA VAL A 85 -3.21 -15.35 6.22
C VAL A 85 -2.66 -14.45 5.10
N ARG A 86 -1.38 -14.07 5.20
CA ARG A 86 -0.71 -13.25 4.18
C ARG A 86 0.18 -14.07 3.25
N PHE A 87 0.72 -15.16 3.79
CA PHE A 87 1.61 -16.09 3.12
C PHE A 87 1.03 -17.48 3.33
N SER A 88 0.31 -17.98 2.33
CA SER A 88 -0.30 -19.31 2.39
C SER A 88 0.63 -20.34 1.79
N ASP A 89 0.81 -21.46 2.48
CA ASP A 89 1.53 -22.63 1.95
C ASP A 89 0.60 -23.56 1.16
N THR A 90 -0.72 -23.34 1.22
CA THR A 90 -1.74 -24.19 0.58
C THR A 90 -2.49 -23.50 -0.55
N GLU A 91 -2.64 -22.17 -0.48
CA GLU A 91 -3.35 -21.37 -1.48
C GLU A 91 -2.37 -20.71 -2.44
N GLY A 92 -2.62 -20.89 -3.74
CA GLY A 92 -1.81 -20.31 -4.80
C GLY A 92 -2.12 -18.85 -5.11
N ALA A 93 -1.40 -18.30 -6.07
CA ALA A 93 -1.69 -16.99 -6.64
C ALA A 93 -3.04 -17.00 -7.39
N GLN A 94 -3.72 -15.85 -7.40
CA GLN A 94 -4.89 -15.66 -8.25
C GLN A 94 -4.40 -15.40 -9.69
N CYS A 95 -4.90 -16.15 -10.67
CA CYS A 95 -4.50 -16.01 -12.08
C CYS A 95 -5.71 -15.87 -13.03
N ASP A 96 -6.93 -15.83 -12.50
CA ASP A 96 -8.13 -15.75 -13.32
C ASP A 96 -8.24 -14.38 -14.03
N LYS A 97 -8.39 -14.43 -15.35
CA LYS A 97 -8.55 -13.24 -16.21
C LYS A 97 -9.74 -12.35 -15.83
N SER A 98 -10.77 -12.91 -15.19
CA SER A 98 -11.93 -12.14 -14.70
C SER A 98 -11.58 -11.25 -13.51
N LYS A 99 -10.48 -11.54 -12.81
CA LYS A 99 -10.03 -10.82 -11.61
C LYS A 99 -8.77 -9.98 -11.84
N ILE A 100 -8.11 -10.14 -12.98
CA ILE A 100 -6.83 -9.51 -13.30
C ILE A 100 -6.94 -8.77 -14.63
N GLY A 101 -6.91 -7.44 -14.56
CA GLY A 101 -6.92 -6.58 -15.73
C GLY A 101 -5.70 -6.85 -16.63
N GLY A 102 -5.91 -6.86 -17.94
CA GLY A 102 -4.86 -7.10 -18.94
C GLY A 102 -4.57 -8.58 -19.24
N SER A 103 -5.10 -9.52 -18.44
CA SER A 103 -5.06 -10.95 -18.76
C SER A 103 -6.18 -11.30 -19.75
N ASN A 104 -5.82 -11.82 -20.92
CA ASN A 104 -6.79 -12.09 -22.01
C ASN A 104 -7.19 -13.57 -22.10
N SER A 105 -6.43 -14.48 -21.49
CA SER A 105 -6.71 -15.91 -21.50
C SER A 105 -6.27 -16.56 -20.19
N ASN A 106 -6.65 -17.83 -19.98
CA ASN A 106 -6.16 -18.62 -18.84
C ASN A 106 -4.77 -19.25 -19.12
N LYS A 107 -4.19 -19.00 -20.30
CA LYS A 107 -2.87 -19.50 -20.71
C LYS A 107 -1.81 -18.40 -20.69
N ASP A 108 -2.23 -17.14 -20.87
CA ASP A 108 -1.37 -15.96 -20.91
C ASP A 108 -1.98 -14.87 -20.02
N GLY A 109 -1.30 -14.54 -18.91
CA GLY A 109 -1.79 -13.56 -17.96
C GLY A 109 -0.84 -13.35 -16.77
N ALA A 110 -1.11 -12.29 -16.01
CA ALA A 110 -0.44 -12.07 -14.74
C ALA A 110 -1.11 -12.87 -13.63
N CYS A 111 -0.34 -13.20 -12.59
CA CYS A 111 -0.85 -13.83 -11.37
C CYS A 111 -0.60 -12.91 -10.17
N ALA A 112 -1.67 -12.55 -9.47
CA ALA A 112 -1.61 -11.75 -8.26
C ALA A 112 -1.25 -12.67 -7.06
N PRO A 113 -0.14 -12.42 -6.35
CA PRO A 113 0.22 -13.21 -5.18
C PRO A 113 -0.81 -13.04 -4.06
N TYR A 114 -0.91 -14.04 -3.17
CA TYR A 114 -1.89 -14.01 -2.07
C TYR A 114 -1.76 -12.76 -1.18
N ARG A 115 -0.52 -12.28 -0.96
CA ARG A 115 -0.24 -11.01 -0.29
C ARG A 115 -0.96 -9.83 -0.94
N ARG A 116 -0.98 -9.73 -2.28
CA ARG A 116 -1.64 -8.64 -3.02
C ARG A 116 -3.15 -8.76 -2.99
N SER A 117 -3.70 -9.97 -3.11
CA SER A 117 -5.16 -10.17 -3.05
C SER A 117 -5.74 -9.86 -1.67
N SER A 118 -4.92 -9.92 -0.63
CA SER A 118 -5.32 -9.63 0.75
C SER A 118 -4.98 -8.21 1.21
N LEU A 119 -4.48 -7.33 0.34
CA LEU A 119 -4.00 -5.97 0.70
C LEU A 119 -5.00 -5.22 1.61
N CYS A 120 -4.49 -4.56 2.65
CA CYS A 120 -5.30 -3.77 3.58
C CYS A 120 -5.70 -2.41 2.99
N ASP A 121 -6.52 -2.43 1.95
CA ASP A 121 -7.00 -1.27 1.18
C ASP A 121 -8.53 -1.13 1.18
N HIS A 122 -9.24 -1.88 2.02
CA HIS A 122 -10.70 -1.98 1.98
C HIS A 122 -11.38 -0.60 2.07
N HIS A 123 -10.93 0.26 2.99
CA HIS A 123 -11.52 1.57 3.21
C HIS A 123 -11.35 2.51 2.00
N LEU A 124 -10.30 2.31 1.19
CA LEU A 124 -10.07 3.09 -0.03
C LEU A 124 -11.22 2.92 -1.04
N SER A 125 -11.88 1.76 -1.05
CA SER A 125 -13.05 1.49 -1.91
C SER A 125 -14.31 2.28 -1.49
N TYR A 126 -14.30 2.86 -0.29
CA TYR A 126 -15.41 3.62 0.29
C TYR A 126 -15.07 5.10 0.50
N MET A 127 -13.93 5.55 -0.02
CA MET A 127 -13.61 6.97 -0.07
C MET A 127 -14.65 7.73 -0.89
N ASN A 128 -14.94 8.95 -0.46
CA ASN A 128 -15.85 9.84 -1.16
C ASN A 128 -15.06 11.02 -1.70
N ALA A 129 -15.09 11.23 -3.02
CA ALA A 129 -14.35 12.32 -3.67
C ALA A 129 -14.77 13.72 -3.20
N GLY A 130 -15.94 13.90 -2.58
CA GLY A 130 -16.36 15.15 -1.95
C GLY A 130 -15.79 15.37 -0.54
N LYS A 131 -15.30 14.32 0.12
CA LYS A 131 -14.67 14.36 1.47
C LYS A 131 -13.15 14.23 1.42
N THR A 132 -12.65 13.46 0.46
CA THR A 132 -11.22 13.25 0.20
C THR A 132 -10.83 13.98 -1.09
N ASN A 133 -10.91 15.32 -1.08
CA ASN A 133 -10.66 16.17 -2.24
C ASN A 133 -9.37 17.00 -2.17
N THR A 134 -8.56 16.81 -1.13
CA THR A 134 -7.25 17.44 -0.97
C THR A 134 -6.13 16.40 -0.99
N THR A 135 -4.91 16.82 -1.29
CA THR A 135 -3.71 15.97 -1.21
C THR A 135 -3.47 15.50 0.23
N ASP A 136 -3.76 16.36 1.21
CA ASP A 136 -3.63 16.06 2.64
C ASP A 136 -4.60 14.94 3.08
N ASN A 137 -5.88 15.03 2.70
CA ASN A 137 -6.87 14.01 3.03
C ASN A 137 -6.59 12.70 2.29
N LEU A 138 -6.12 12.75 1.05
CA LEU A 138 -5.72 11.55 0.32
C LEU A 138 -4.51 10.87 0.98
N LEU A 139 -3.50 11.66 1.39
CA LEU A 139 -2.32 11.15 2.10
C LEU A 139 -2.72 10.45 3.40
N LEU A 140 -3.65 11.02 4.17
CA LEU A 140 -4.19 10.39 5.38
C LEU A 140 -4.73 8.98 5.13
N GLU A 141 -5.60 8.82 4.13
CA GLU A 141 -6.21 7.51 3.82
C GLU A 141 -5.18 6.50 3.31
N VAL A 142 -4.20 6.93 2.50
CA VAL A 142 -3.11 6.08 2.00
C VAL A 142 -2.17 5.66 3.14
N CYS A 143 -1.82 6.59 4.05
CA CYS A 143 -1.05 6.27 5.25
C CYS A 143 -1.78 5.26 6.15
N MET A 144 -3.10 5.36 6.26
CA MET A 144 -3.92 4.39 7.00
C MET A 144 -3.81 2.99 6.38
N ALA A 145 -3.91 2.89 5.04
CA ALA A 145 -3.71 1.62 4.32
C ALA A 145 -2.31 1.04 4.60
N ALA A 146 -1.27 1.86 4.40
CA ALA A 146 0.12 1.45 4.58
C ALA A 146 0.43 1.00 6.00
N LYS A 147 -0.09 1.70 7.03
CA LYS A 147 0.07 1.33 8.44
C LYS A 147 -0.50 -0.05 8.70
N HIS A 148 -1.75 -0.30 8.29
CA HIS A 148 -2.44 -1.55 8.55
C HIS A 148 -1.87 -2.71 7.74
N GLU A 149 -1.50 -2.47 6.48
CA GLU A 149 -0.80 -3.44 5.64
C GLU A 149 0.54 -3.86 6.26
N GLY A 150 1.37 -2.88 6.67
CA GLY A 150 2.65 -3.15 7.33
C GLY A 150 2.51 -3.90 8.64
N ALA A 151 1.51 -3.54 9.46
CA ALA A 151 1.20 -4.25 10.70
C ALA A 151 0.71 -5.69 10.45
N SER A 152 -0.01 -5.95 9.35
CA SER A 152 -0.46 -7.30 9.00
C SER A 152 0.72 -8.21 8.59
N ILE A 153 1.71 -7.66 7.89
CA ILE A 153 2.88 -8.41 7.40
C ILE A 153 3.88 -8.68 8.53
N THR A 154 4.16 -7.69 9.38
CA THR A 154 5.21 -7.81 10.42
C THR A 154 4.96 -8.95 11.42
N ARG A 155 3.71 -9.40 11.58
CA ARG A 155 3.35 -10.58 12.39
C ARG A 155 4.01 -11.88 11.92
N TYR A 156 4.43 -11.96 10.66
CA TYR A 156 5.07 -13.13 10.05
C TYR A 156 6.60 -13.09 10.11
N HIS A 157 7.17 -12.07 10.76
CA HIS A 157 8.61 -11.84 10.78
C HIS A 157 9.43 -13.05 11.28
N ASP A 158 8.99 -13.70 12.36
CA ASP A 158 9.76 -14.81 12.95
C ASP A 158 9.71 -16.08 12.09
N GLN A 159 8.58 -16.32 11.40
CA GLN A 159 8.45 -17.40 10.43
C GLN A 159 9.38 -17.14 9.24
N HIS A 160 9.35 -15.93 8.66
CA HIS A 160 10.22 -15.55 7.54
C HIS A 160 11.70 -15.62 7.88
N LYS A 161 12.11 -15.19 9.09
CA LYS A 161 13.51 -15.32 9.54
C LYS A 161 14.02 -16.76 9.54
N ARG A 162 13.15 -17.73 9.79
CA ARG A 162 13.51 -19.15 9.90
C ARG A 162 13.48 -19.89 8.57
N THR A 163 12.51 -19.59 7.71
CA THR A 163 12.24 -20.38 6.50
C THR A 163 12.67 -19.70 5.20
N ASN A 164 12.86 -18.37 5.21
CA ASN A 164 13.17 -17.59 4.02
C ASN A 164 14.39 -16.68 4.25
N PRO A 165 15.59 -17.25 4.40
CA PRO A 165 16.81 -16.45 4.59
C PRO A 165 17.03 -15.43 3.46
N ASP A 166 16.55 -15.74 2.25
CA ASP A 166 16.64 -14.89 1.06
C ASP A 166 15.51 -13.84 0.96
N SER A 167 14.33 -14.08 1.56
CA SER A 167 13.20 -13.12 1.57
C SER A 167 12.93 -12.60 2.98
N LYS A 168 13.60 -11.50 3.31
CA LYS A 168 13.42 -10.77 4.56
C LYS A 168 12.07 -10.06 4.58
N ILE A 169 11.55 -9.81 5.78
CA ILE A 169 10.29 -9.07 5.96
C ILE A 169 10.27 -7.73 5.22
N CYS A 170 11.42 -7.06 5.13
CA CYS A 170 11.57 -5.80 4.41
C CYS A 170 11.31 -5.95 2.90
N THR A 171 11.62 -7.11 2.32
CA THR A 171 11.31 -7.41 0.92
C THR A 171 9.79 -7.50 0.71
N GLU A 172 9.07 -8.15 1.62
CA GLU A 172 7.61 -8.25 1.52
C GLU A 172 6.93 -6.89 1.77
N LEU A 173 7.45 -6.09 2.71
CA LEU A 173 7.01 -4.71 2.91
C LEU A 173 7.27 -3.84 1.67
N ALA A 174 8.42 -3.98 1.01
CA ALA A 174 8.73 -3.25 -0.22
C ALA A 174 7.78 -3.64 -1.37
N ARG A 175 7.40 -4.91 -1.46
CA ARG A 175 6.39 -5.38 -2.43
C ARG A 175 5.00 -4.83 -2.13
N SER A 176 4.58 -4.79 -0.86
CA SER A 176 3.31 -4.13 -0.49
C SER A 176 3.33 -2.64 -0.72
N PHE A 177 4.46 -1.96 -0.48
CA PHE A 177 4.64 -0.56 -0.82
C PHE A 177 4.49 -0.29 -2.32
N ALA A 178 5.03 -1.18 -3.18
CA ALA A 178 4.89 -1.05 -4.62
C ALA A 178 3.48 -1.34 -5.15
N ASP A 179 2.67 -2.10 -4.39
CA ASP A 179 1.30 -2.45 -4.75
C ASP A 179 0.25 -1.42 -4.31
N ILE A 180 0.55 -0.66 -3.24
CA ILE A 180 -0.24 0.48 -2.73
C ILE A 180 0.00 1.68 -3.64
#